data_AF-A0A939ZX39-F1
#
_entry.id   AF-A0A939ZX39-F1
#
_cell.length_a   1.000
_cell.length_b   1.000
_cell.length_c   1.000
_cell.angle_alpha   90.00
_cell.angle_beta   90.00
_cell.angle_gamma   90.00
#
_symmetry.space_group_name_H-M   'P 1'
#
loop_
_entity.id
_entity.type
_entity.pdbx_description
1 polymer ?
#
loop_
_entity_poly.entity_id
_entity_poly.type
_entity_poly.pdbx_seq_one_letter_code
_entity_poly.pdbx_strand_id
1 'polypeptide(L)'
;MKRVLSVQDISCLGKCSLTIALPVISALGSETVILPTAVLSTHTMFKNFVVKDLSDTLEPFTKHWLDEKVRFDGICTGYLGTMEQIDLVKGLIRDFRNEDTVVFVDPVMADNGKLYPAFDLDYARKNTELCSSAD
;
A
#
# COMPACT_ATOMS: atom_id res chain seq x y z
N MET A 1 -21.12 -6.69 3.41
CA MET A 1 -20.36 -5.46 3.69
C MET A 1 -19.22 -5.43 2.68
N LYS A 2 -18.92 -4.27 2.07
CA LYS A 2 -17.81 -4.17 1.13
C LYS A 2 -16.49 -4.24 1.88
N ARG A 3 -15.48 -4.89 1.29
CA ARG A 3 -14.13 -5.02 1.83
C ARG A 3 -13.14 -4.26 0.96
N VAL A 4 -12.41 -3.33 1.57
CA VAL A 4 -11.36 -2.55 0.90
C VAL A 4 -10.01 -2.94 1.49
N LEU A 5 -9.14 -3.47 0.66
CA LEU A 5 -7.74 -3.72 1.00
C LEU A 5 -6.95 -2.42 0.86
N SER A 6 -6.18 -2.06 1.89
CA SER A 6 -5.23 -0.95 1.83
C SER A 6 -3.81 -1.47 2.02
N VAL A 7 -2.93 -1.24 1.02
CA VAL A 7 -1.54 -1.71 1.00
C VAL A 7 -0.60 -0.51 1.03
N GLN A 8 -0.01 -0.26 2.19
CA GLN A 8 0.90 0.87 2.46
C GLN A 8 1.53 0.71 3.85
N ASP A 9 2.39 1.64 4.28
CA ASP A 9 3.04 1.56 5.58
C ASP A 9 2.12 1.88 6.79
N ILE A 10 2.58 1.49 7.98
CA ILE A 10 2.12 2.04 9.26
C ILE A 10 3.20 2.99 9.78
N SER A 11 2.93 4.29 9.76
CA SER A 11 3.71 5.28 10.49
C SER A 11 3.09 5.53 11.88
N CYS A 12 3.77 5.10 12.95
CA CYS A 12 3.27 5.19 14.33
C CYS A 12 2.97 6.63 14.78
N LEU A 13 3.67 7.62 14.22
CA LEU A 13 3.42 9.04 14.42
C LEU A 13 3.57 9.78 13.09
N GLY A 14 2.59 10.62 12.74
CA GLY A 14 2.64 11.41 11.51
C GLY A 14 1.32 11.57 10.75
N LYS A 15 0.28 10.80 11.11
CA LYS A 15 -1.05 10.89 10.47
C LYS A 15 -1.00 10.68 8.95
N CYS A 16 -0.45 9.56 8.51
CA CYS A 16 -0.41 9.16 7.10
C CYS A 16 -0.68 7.67 6.93
N SER A 17 -0.81 7.25 5.68
CA SER A 17 -0.84 5.84 5.29
C SER A 17 -1.94 5.05 6.01
N LEU A 18 -1.65 3.84 6.52
CA LEU A 18 -2.66 2.98 7.16
C LEU A 18 -3.31 3.61 8.39
N THR A 19 -2.62 4.49 9.11
CA THR A 19 -3.20 5.17 10.29
C THR A 19 -4.30 6.16 9.94
N ILE A 20 -4.45 6.51 8.65
CA ILE A 20 -5.53 7.35 8.12
C ILE A 20 -6.51 6.53 7.28
N ALA A 21 -6.01 5.65 6.40
CA ALA A 21 -6.89 4.82 5.57
C ALA A 21 -7.80 3.92 6.41
N LEU A 22 -7.27 3.27 7.45
CA LEU A 22 -8.04 2.39 8.34
C LEU A 22 -9.26 3.10 8.96
N PRO A 23 -9.11 4.21 9.71
CA PRO A 23 -10.26 4.86 10.32
C PRO A 23 -11.19 5.53 9.30
N VAL A 24 -10.67 6.11 8.21
CA VAL A 24 -11.52 6.79 7.20
C VAL A 24 -12.41 5.80 6.46
N ILE A 25 -11.84 4.71 5.92
CA ILE A 25 -12.61 3.72 5.16
C ILE A 25 -13.60 2.99 6.09
N SER A 26 -13.20 2.70 7.34
CA SER A 26 -14.09 2.11 8.34
C SER A 26 -15.27 3.03 8.67
N ALA A 27 -15.03 4.34 8.80
CA ALA A 27 -16.09 5.32 9.05
C ALA A 27 -17.07 5.46 7.87
N LEU A 28 -16.64 5.13 6.64
CA LEU A 28 -17.49 5.07 5.46
C LEU A 28 -18.34 3.78 5.37
N GLY A 29 -18.24 2.88 6.34
CA GLY A 29 -19.07 1.67 6.45
C GLY A 29 -18.54 0.44 5.71
N SER A 30 -17.29 0.47 5.26
CA SER A 30 -16.60 -0.67 4.65
C SER A 30 -15.67 -1.36 5.65
N GLU A 31 -15.50 -2.68 5.51
CA GLU A 31 -14.43 -3.39 6.19
C GLU A 31 -13.10 -2.96 5.59
N THR A 32 -12.22 -2.37 6.40
CA THR A 32 -10.88 -2.02 5.95
C THR A 32 -9.91 -3.13 6.34
N VAL A 33 -9.40 -3.84 5.34
CA VAL A 33 -8.31 -4.80 5.53
C VAL A 33 -6.99 -4.08 5.26
N ILE A 34 -6.04 -4.23 6.17
CA ILE A 34 -4.73 -3.58 6.04
C ILE A 34 -3.68 -4.63 5.69
N LEU A 35 -2.80 -4.29 4.75
CA LEU A 35 -1.57 -5.02 4.48
C LEU A 35 -0.38 -4.08 4.65
N PRO A 36 0.24 -4.07 5.85
CA PRO A 36 1.37 -3.20 6.13
C PRO A 36 2.60 -3.59 5.31
N THR A 37 3.19 -2.63 4.59
CA THR A 37 4.44 -2.84 3.84
C THR A 37 5.68 -2.58 4.68
N ALA A 38 5.54 -1.73 5.69
CA ALA A 38 6.55 -1.43 6.69
C ALA A 38 5.88 -0.88 7.96
N VAL A 39 6.59 -0.92 9.08
CA VAL A 39 6.25 -0.14 10.28
C VAL A 39 7.35 0.87 10.52
N LEU A 40 6.97 2.15 10.60
CA LEU A 40 7.87 3.27 10.85
C LEU A 40 7.55 3.87 12.22
N SER A 41 8.59 4.19 12.97
CA SER A 41 8.46 4.97 14.22
C SER A 41 7.79 6.33 14.02
N THR A 42 8.09 6.99 12.89
CA THR A 42 7.55 8.28 12.46
C THR A 42 7.58 8.34 10.93
N HIS A 43 6.74 9.16 10.29
CA HIS A 43 6.78 9.32 8.82
C HIS A 43 8.13 9.87 8.32
N THR A 44 8.43 9.72 7.04
CA THR A 44 9.76 9.99 6.45
C THR A 44 10.22 11.45 6.46
N MET A 45 9.33 12.42 6.75
CA MET A 45 9.73 13.82 6.95
C MET A 45 10.37 14.11 8.33
N PHE A 46 10.33 13.17 9.28
CA PHE A 46 11.12 13.26 10.52
C PHE A 46 12.58 12.85 10.26
N LYS A 47 13.50 13.34 11.08
CA LYS A 47 14.91 12.88 11.05
C LYS A 47 15.06 11.59 11.85
N ASN A 48 15.95 10.70 11.39
CA ASN A 48 16.33 9.47 12.11
C ASN A 48 15.17 8.53 12.45
N PHE A 49 14.16 8.44 11.58
CA PHE A 49 13.08 7.46 11.73
C PHE A 49 13.65 6.04 11.65
N VAL A 50 13.13 5.16 12.49
CA VAL A 50 13.40 3.71 12.46
C VAL A 50 12.33 3.01 11.64
N VAL A 51 12.74 2.07 10.79
CA VAL A 51 11.87 1.27 9.91
C VAL A 51 12.05 -0.21 10.22
N LYS A 52 10.93 -0.92 10.30
CA LYS A 52 10.86 -2.37 10.17
C LYS A 52 10.20 -2.69 8.82
N ASP A 53 10.98 -3.24 7.89
CA ASP A 53 10.48 -3.77 6.63
C ASP A 53 9.64 -5.03 6.89
N LEU A 54 8.53 -5.17 6.15
CA LEU A 54 7.58 -6.29 6.21
C LEU A 54 7.35 -6.92 4.83
N SER A 55 8.20 -6.64 3.84
CA SER A 55 8.10 -7.19 2.48
C SER A 55 7.99 -8.72 2.46
N ASP A 56 8.74 -9.39 3.35
CA ASP A 56 8.75 -10.84 3.52
C ASP A 56 7.42 -11.43 4.00
N THR A 57 6.52 -10.60 4.53
CA THR A 57 5.20 -11.03 4.99
C THR A 57 4.10 -10.89 3.93
N LEU A 58 4.32 -10.10 2.87
CA LEU A 58 3.29 -9.77 1.89
C LEU A 58 2.77 -11.01 1.17
N GLU A 59 3.66 -11.83 0.61
CA GLU A 59 3.28 -13.07 -0.09
C GLU A 59 2.67 -14.13 0.82
N PRO A 60 3.25 -14.47 2.00
CA PRO A 60 2.62 -15.42 2.91
C PRO A 60 1.19 -15.04 3.30
N PHE A 61 0.94 -13.76 3.57
CA PHE A 61 -0.40 -13.29 3.97
C PHE A 61 -1.39 -13.36 2.81
N THR A 62 -1.00 -12.87 1.64
CA THR A 62 -1.89 -12.88 0.47
C THR A 62 -2.18 -14.30 -0.02
N LYS A 63 -1.20 -15.20 0.01
CA LYS A 63 -1.40 -16.62 -0.31
C LYS A 63 -2.43 -17.26 0.62
N HIS A 64 -2.30 -17.03 1.93
CA HIS A 64 -3.28 -17.51 2.88
C HIS A 64 -4.69 -16.93 2.62
N TRP A 65 -4.80 -15.65 2.26
CA TRP A 65 -6.09 -15.05 1.90
C TRP A 65 -6.70 -15.65 0.62
N LEU A 66 -5.88 -16.06 -0.35
CA LEU A 66 -6.35 -16.79 -1.53
C LEU A 66 -6.91 -18.17 -1.14
N ASP A 67 -6.23 -18.89 -0.24
CA ASP A 67 -6.69 -20.19 0.28
C ASP A 67 -8.02 -20.06 1.03
N GLU A 68 -8.18 -18.99 1.81
CA GLU A 68 -9.43 -18.61 2.50
C GLU A 68 -10.50 -18.03 1.55
N LYS A 69 -10.22 -17.95 0.25
CA LYS A 69 -11.12 -17.44 -0.80
C LYS A 69 -11.61 -16.02 -0.51
N VAL A 70 -10.77 -15.21 0.12
CA VAL A 70 -11.05 -13.79 0.38
C VAL A 70 -11.24 -13.07 -0.95
N ARG A 71 -12.13 -12.09 -0.93
CA ARG A 71 -12.42 -11.17 -2.04
C ARG A 71 -12.41 -9.75 -1.53
N PHE A 72 -12.01 -8.83 -2.40
CA PHE A 72 -11.95 -7.40 -2.14
C PHE A 72 -12.79 -6.65 -3.19
N ASP A 73 -13.67 -5.79 -2.71
CA ASP A 73 -14.45 -4.87 -3.55
C ASP A 73 -13.60 -3.66 -3.99
N GLY A 74 -12.54 -3.35 -3.23
CA GLY A 74 -11.58 -2.32 -3.59
C GLY A 74 -10.17 -2.65 -3.11
N ILE A 75 -9.18 -2.20 -3.87
CA ILE A 75 -7.76 -2.27 -3.52
C ILE A 75 -7.19 -0.86 -3.63
N CYS A 76 -6.61 -0.36 -2.54
CA CYS A 76 -5.96 0.94 -2.47
C CYS A 76 -4.47 0.75 -2.15
N THR A 77 -3.59 1.33 -2.95
CA THR A 77 -2.15 1.37 -2.67
C THR A 77 -1.73 2.78 -2.26
N GLY A 78 -0.73 2.86 -1.37
CA GLY A 78 -0.10 4.13 -0.98
C GLY A 78 1.41 4.00 -0.96
N TYR A 79 2.06 4.47 0.11
CA TYR A 79 3.51 4.44 0.24
C TYR A 79 4.08 3.01 0.24
N LEU A 80 5.00 2.75 -0.69
CA LEU A 80 5.78 1.52 -0.80
C LEU A 80 7.27 1.85 -0.62
N GLY A 81 7.95 1.22 0.32
CA GLY A 81 9.32 1.54 0.70
C GLY A 81 10.39 1.12 -0.31
N THR A 82 10.10 0.14 -1.19
CA THR A 82 11.09 -0.41 -2.13
C THR A 82 10.48 -0.72 -3.50
N MET A 83 11.33 -0.85 -4.53
CA MET A 83 10.89 -1.29 -5.87
C MET A 83 10.38 -2.74 -5.88
N GLU A 84 10.91 -3.59 -5.00
CA GLU A 84 10.43 -4.97 -4.83
C GLU A 84 8.98 -5.00 -4.36
N GLN A 85 8.61 -4.12 -3.42
CA GLN A 85 7.22 -3.98 -2.99
C GLN A 85 6.28 -3.58 -4.14
N ILE A 86 6.75 -2.80 -5.12
CA ILE A 86 5.94 -2.49 -6.30
C ILE A 86 5.60 -3.76 -7.08
N ASP A 87 6.57 -4.64 -7.31
CA ASP A 87 6.33 -5.90 -8.02
C ASP A 87 5.43 -6.86 -7.23
N LEU A 88 5.63 -6.95 -5.91
CA LEU A 88 4.77 -7.72 -5.01
C LEU A 88 3.32 -7.23 -5.05
N VAL A 89 3.11 -5.91 -5.01
CA VAL A 89 1.77 -5.31 -5.04
C VAL A 89 1.12 -5.46 -6.42
N LYS A 90 1.87 -5.37 -7.52
CA LYS A 90 1.34 -5.71 -8.86
C LYS A 90 0.87 -7.17 -8.92
N GLY A 91 1.63 -8.09 -8.33
CA GLY A 91 1.24 -9.49 -8.20
C GLY A 91 -0.05 -9.65 -7.41
N LEU A 92 -0.14 -9.01 -6.24
CA LEU A 92 -1.34 -8.98 -5.40
C LEU A 92 -2.56 -8.47 -6.18
N ILE A 93 -2.45 -7.31 -6.84
CA ILE A 93 -3.57 -6.73 -7.61
C ILE A 93 -4.05 -7.72 -8.66
N ARG A 94 -3.13 -8.33 -9.43
CA ARG A 94 -3.47 -9.34 -10.43
C ARG A 94 -4.22 -10.54 -9.83
N ASP A 95 -3.80 -11.00 -8.65
CA ASP A 95 -4.36 -12.21 -8.04
C ASP A 95 -5.74 -11.98 -7.39
N PHE A 96 -6.03 -10.76 -6.92
CA PHE A 96 -7.30 -10.42 -6.26
C PHE A 96 -8.30 -9.64 -7.12
N ARG A 97 -7.85 -8.96 -8.17
CA ARG A 97 -8.73 -8.18 -9.05
C ARG A 97 -9.69 -9.09 -9.81
N ASN A 98 -10.95 -8.67 -9.85
CA ASN A 98 -11.97 -9.21 -10.74
C ASN A 98 -12.74 -8.04 -11.39
N GLU A 99 -13.79 -8.35 -12.16
CA GLU A 99 -14.59 -7.35 -12.87
C GLU A 99 -15.29 -6.31 -11.98
N ASP A 100 -15.54 -6.63 -10.72
CA ASP A 100 -16.19 -5.76 -9.73
C ASP A 100 -15.21 -5.05 -8.79
N THR A 101 -13.91 -5.39 -8.85
CA THR A 101 -12.89 -4.78 -7.99
C THR A 101 -12.42 -3.44 -8.55
N VAL A 102 -12.52 -2.37 -7.75
CA VAL A 102 -11.94 -1.07 -8.09
C VAL A 102 -10.54 -0.92 -7.50
N VAL A 103 -9.56 -0.55 -8.32
CA VAL A 103 -8.15 -0.42 -7.96
C VAL A 103 -7.74 1.06 -7.96
N PHE A 104 -7.44 1.59 -6.78
CA PHE A 104 -6.89 2.93 -6.60
C PHE A 104 -5.39 2.84 -6.32
N VAL A 105 -4.58 3.51 -7.14
CA VAL A 105 -3.13 3.64 -6.90
C VAL A 105 -2.82 5.10 -6.58
N ASP A 106 -2.38 5.37 -5.36
CA ASP A 106 -1.67 6.61 -5.03
C ASP A 106 -0.16 6.39 -5.26
N PRO A 107 0.45 6.99 -6.31
CA PRO A 107 1.86 6.82 -6.62
C PRO A 107 2.75 7.67 -5.70
N VAL A 108 2.74 7.36 -4.41
CA VAL A 108 3.47 8.12 -3.38
C VAL A 108 4.98 8.08 -3.64
N MET A 109 5.52 9.17 -4.17
CA MET A 109 6.96 9.28 -4.48
C MET A 109 7.54 10.68 -4.27
N ALA A 110 6.72 11.73 -4.26
CA ALA A 110 7.17 13.11 -4.26
C ALA A 110 6.14 14.04 -3.63
N ASP A 111 6.61 15.20 -3.17
CA ASP A 111 5.79 16.36 -2.85
C ASP A 111 6.60 17.65 -3.09
N ASN A 112 5.94 18.79 -3.29
CA ASN A 112 6.58 20.10 -3.49
C ASN A 112 7.64 20.10 -4.63
N GLY A 113 7.39 19.32 -5.69
CA GLY A 113 8.27 19.20 -6.85
C GLY A 113 9.56 18.42 -6.60
N LYS A 114 9.67 17.66 -5.50
CA LYS A 114 10.85 16.86 -5.16
C LYS A 114 10.47 15.45 -4.71
N LEU A 115 11.26 14.47 -5.11
CA LEU A 115 11.14 13.11 -4.59
C LEU A 115 11.37 13.09 -3.07
N TYR A 116 10.69 12.18 -2.38
CA TYR A 116 10.98 11.92 -0.98
C TYR A 116 12.41 11.40 -0.80
N PRO A 117 13.07 11.63 0.36
CA PRO A 117 14.48 11.27 0.56
C PRO A 117 14.84 9.80 0.32
N ALA A 118 13.86 8.90 0.39
CA ALA A 118 14.05 7.46 0.19
C ALA A 118 14.01 7.02 -1.28
N PHE A 119 13.66 7.92 -2.22
CA PHE A 119 13.34 7.56 -3.60
C PHE A 119 14.21 8.30 -4.64
N ASP A 120 14.43 7.61 -5.75
CA ASP A 120 15.12 8.12 -6.93
C ASP A 120 14.24 8.03 -8.20
N LEU A 121 14.81 8.38 -9.35
CA LEU A 121 14.09 8.34 -10.62
C LEU A 121 13.78 6.92 -11.10
N ASP A 122 14.54 5.92 -10.67
CA ASP A 122 14.26 4.52 -11.03
C ASP A 122 13.06 4.01 -10.26
N TYR A 123 12.95 4.34 -8.97
CA TYR A 123 11.72 4.13 -8.20
C TYR A 123 10.52 4.82 -8.86
N ALA A 124 10.65 6.09 -9.25
CA ALA A 124 9.57 6.83 -9.88
C ALA A 124 9.10 6.17 -11.20
N ARG A 125 10.04 5.74 -12.05
CA ARG A 125 9.73 4.97 -13.27
C ARG A 125 9.00 3.67 -12.95
N LYS A 126 9.49 2.92 -11.96
CA LYS A 126 8.86 1.66 -11.55
C LYS A 126 7.44 1.89 -11.04
N ASN A 127 7.21 2.97 -10.30
CA ASN A 127 5.90 3.31 -9.76
C ASN A 127 4.87 3.64 -10.87
N THR A 128 5.31 4.12 -12.04
CA THR A 128 4.42 4.27 -13.21
C THR A 128 3.86 2.94 -13.70
N GLU A 129 4.61 1.84 -13.55
CA GLU A 129 4.11 0.51 -13.89
C GLU A 129 2.97 0.09 -12.95
N LEU A 130 3.04 0.46 -11.67
CA LEU A 130 1.94 0.19 -10.73
C LEU A 130 0.68 0.96 -11.12
N CYS A 131 0.83 2.22 -11.53
CA CYS A 131 -0.27 3.06 -11.99
C CYS A 131 -1.02 2.44 -13.18
N SER A 132 -0.35 1.67 -14.04
CA SER A 132 -1.01 0.96 -15.15
C SER A 132 -1.99 -0.13 -14.70
N SER A 133 -1.97 -0.50 -13.41
CA SER A 133 -2.89 -1.47 -12.81
C SER A 133 -4.14 -0.83 -12.18
N ALA A 134 -4.19 0.50 -12.10
CA ALA A 134 -5.31 1.25 -11.52
C ALA A 134 -6.52 1.32 -12.47
N ASP A 135 -7.67 1.74 -11.93
CA ASP A 135 -8.86 2.16 -12.67
C ASP A 135 -8.93 3.70 -12.85
#